data_AF-A0A6V8PB88-F1
#
_entry.id   AF-A0A6V8PB88-F1
#
_cell.length_a   1.000
_cell.length_b   1.000
_cell.length_c   1.000
_cell.angle_alpha   90.00
_cell.angle_beta   90.00
_cell.angle_gamma   90.00
#
_symmetry.space_group_name_H-M   'P 1'
#
loop_
_entity.id
_entity.type
_entity.pdbx_description
1 polymer ?
#
loop_
_entity_poly.entity_id
_entity_poly.type
_entity_poly.pdbx_seq_one_letter_code
_entity_poly.pdbx_strand_id
1 'polypeptide(L)'
;MLEQILSHLDFLEQSIEQVSREVESRLAPFSEDIQRVCTTTGVGQRTAEMIIAEIGVDMSRFPTHRHLASWAGICPSNNESAGKHKSGKIRKGDRWLYRALIEIAWAAVRTKESYFYAQYHRLVRRLGKKKAIVAVAHSLLIVIYHILKDKVPYHELGANYFDQLNLTYLKRHHIKRLETLGYKVTLEPLEAAA
;
A
#
# COMPACT_ATOMS: atom_id res chain seq x y z
N MET A 1 12.61 -23.84 38.94
CA MET A 1 11.78 -22.80 38.28
C MET A 1 12.51 -22.17 37.09
N LEU A 2 13.74 -21.66 37.24
CA LEU A 2 14.50 -21.09 36.11
C LEU A 2 14.78 -22.14 35.00
N GLU A 3 15.26 -23.32 35.36
CA GLU A 3 15.53 -24.41 34.41
C GLU A 3 14.30 -24.81 33.60
N GLN A 4 13.12 -24.89 34.24
CA GLN A 4 11.86 -25.20 33.56
C GLN A 4 11.43 -24.11 32.57
N ILE A 5 11.71 -22.84 32.88
CA ILE A 5 11.41 -21.72 31.98
C ILE A 5 12.37 -21.75 30.77
N LEU A 6 13.66 -22.00 31.00
CA LEU A 6 14.66 -22.11 29.94
C LEU A 6 14.35 -23.29 29.01
N SER A 7 14.04 -24.47 29.56
CA SER A 7 13.67 -25.62 28.74
C SER A 7 12.41 -25.39 27.89
N HIS A 8 11.45 -24.62 28.42
CA HIS A 8 10.25 -24.27 27.67
C HIS A 8 10.55 -23.25 26.57
N LEU A 9 11.46 -22.30 26.82
CA LEU A 9 11.93 -21.35 25.81
C LEU A 9 12.63 -22.09 24.65
N ASP A 10 13.55 -23.01 24.96
CA ASP A 10 14.24 -23.83 23.96
C ASP A 10 13.25 -24.64 23.10
N PHE A 11 12.23 -25.24 23.75
CA PHE A 11 11.18 -25.96 23.06
C PHE A 11 10.36 -25.06 22.11
N LEU A 12 10.00 -23.85 22.55
CA LEU A 12 9.26 -22.90 21.73
C LEU A 12 10.09 -22.41 20.55
N GLU A 13 11.39 -22.14 20.75
CA GLU A 13 12.30 -21.77 19.66
C GLU A 13 12.40 -22.87 18.60
N GLN A 14 12.59 -24.12 19.04
CA GLN A 14 12.64 -25.27 18.13
C GLN A 14 11.31 -25.46 17.38
N SER A 15 10.18 -25.27 18.07
CA SER A 15 8.85 -25.36 17.46
C SER A 15 8.63 -24.24 16.42
N ILE A 16 9.07 -23.01 16.72
CA ILE A 16 9.01 -21.88 15.78
C ILE A 16 9.85 -22.18 14.54
N GLU A 17 11.05 -22.74 14.70
CA GLU A 17 11.92 -23.09 13.59
C GLU A 17 11.30 -24.17 12.71
N GLN A 18 10.74 -25.22 13.31
CA GLN A 18 10.08 -26.30 12.59
C GLN A 18 8.90 -25.77 11.75
N VAL A 19 8.03 -24.95 12.35
CA VAL A 19 6.90 -24.36 11.62
C VAL A 19 7.37 -23.39 10.55
N SER A 20 8.45 -22.65 10.78
CA SER A 20 9.00 -21.72 9.78
C SER A 20 9.52 -22.46 8.54
N ARG A 21 10.24 -23.56 8.73
CA ARG A 21 10.69 -24.42 7.62
C ARG A 21 9.51 -25.03 6.84
N GLU A 22 8.45 -25.41 7.54
CA GLU A 22 7.24 -25.91 6.88
C GLU A 22 6.55 -24.82 6.04
N VAL A 23 6.45 -23.60 6.56
CA VAL A 23 5.91 -22.45 5.81
C VAL A 23 6.74 -22.19 4.55
N GLU A 24 8.07 -22.17 4.66
CA GLU A 24 8.97 -22.01 3.50
C GLU A 24 8.75 -23.10 2.45
N SER A 25 8.68 -24.37 2.86
CA SER A 25 8.42 -25.48 1.95
C SER A 25 7.08 -25.35 1.23
N ARG A 26 6.03 -24.88 1.92
CA ARG A 26 4.69 -24.69 1.33
C ARG A 26 4.64 -23.48 0.41
N LEU A 27 5.47 -22.47 0.65
CA LEU A 27 5.53 -21.25 -0.15
C LEU A 27 6.53 -21.31 -1.31
N ALA A 28 7.43 -22.30 -1.33
CA ALA A 28 8.41 -22.49 -2.40
C ALA A 28 7.83 -22.43 -3.82
N PRO A 29 6.65 -23.02 -4.13
CA PRO A 29 6.04 -22.92 -5.46
C PRO A 29 5.63 -21.49 -5.85
N PHE A 30 5.48 -20.58 -4.89
CA PHE A 30 5.05 -19.20 -5.09
C PHE A 30 6.20 -18.20 -4.94
N SER A 31 7.45 -18.67 -4.90
CA SER A 31 8.65 -17.86 -4.68
C SER A 31 8.78 -16.69 -5.66
N GLU A 32 8.51 -16.91 -6.95
CA GLU A 32 8.53 -15.83 -7.94
C GLU A 32 7.47 -14.76 -7.67
N ASP A 33 6.26 -15.16 -7.29
CA ASP A 33 5.18 -14.22 -6.98
C ASP A 33 5.48 -13.43 -5.70
N ILE A 34 6.08 -14.07 -4.70
CA ILE A 34 6.58 -13.41 -3.49
C ILE A 34 7.63 -12.36 -3.88
N GLN A 35 8.61 -12.72 -4.71
CA GLN A 35 9.65 -11.79 -5.17
C GLN A 35 9.07 -10.60 -5.94
N ARG A 36 8.11 -10.83 -6.85
CA ARG A 36 7.41 -9.76 -7.56
C ARG A 36 6.69 -8.83 -6.58
N VAL A 37 5.98 -9.37 -5.60
CA VAL A 37 5.27 -8.55 -4.58
C VAL A 37 6.25 -7.75 -3.72
N CYS A 38 7.40 -8.32 -3.36
CA CYS A 38 8.49 -7.64 -2.63
C CYS A 38 9.12 -6.46 -3.37
N THR A 39 8.97 -6.34 -4.70
CA THR A 39 9.42 -5.14 -5.42
C THR A 39 8.63 -3.88 -5.05
N THR A 40 7.45 -4.05 -4.44
CA THR A 40 6.61 -2.93 -4.02
C THR A 40 7.24 -2.20 -2.83
N THR A 41 7.31 -0.88 -2.91
CA THR A 41 7.86 -0.04 -1.83
C THR A 41 7.18 -0.33 -0.48
N GLY A 42 7.98 -0.72 0.52
CA GLY A 42 7.53 -1.02 1.88
C GLY A 42 7.09 -2.47 2.14
N VAL A 43 7.09 -3.33 1.12
CA VAL A 43 6.79 -4.76 1.27
C VAL A 43 8.06 -5.54 1.57
N GLY A 44 8.10 -6.23 2.71
CA GLY A 44 9.15 -7.20 3.03
C GLY A 44 8.71 -8.64 2.75
N GLN A 45 9.67 -9.57 2.73
CA GLN A 45 9.43 -10.98 2.45
C GLN A 45 8.32 -11.58 3.31
N ARG A 46 8.41 -11.47 4.63
CA ARG A 46 7.39 -12.02 5.55
C ARG A 46 5.99 -11.46 5.31
N THR A 47 5.89 -10.18 4.97
CA THR A 47 4.60 -9.55 4.66
C THR A 47 4.05 -9.99 3.31
N ALA A 48 4.90 -10.23 2.32
CA ALA A 48 4.51 -10.78 1.03
C ALA A 48 4.02 -12.24 1.17
N GLU A 49 4.72 -13.05 1.96
CA GLU A 49 4.31 -14.41 2.34
C GLU A 49 2.92 -14.42 3.00
N MET A 50 2.69 -13.55 3.99
CA MET A 50 1.38 -13.40 4.63
C MET A 50 0.30 -13.01 3.63
N ILE A 51 0.56 -12.05 2.75
CA ILE A 51 -0.40 -11.65 1.72
C ILE A 51 -0.76 -12.84 0.84
N ILE A 52 0.24 -13.55 0.29
CA ILE A 52 0.02 -14.68 -0.60
C ILE A 52 -0.70 -15.82 0.12
N ALA A 53 -0.44 -16.05 1.41
CA ALA A 53 -1.17 -17.03 2.21
C ALA A 53 -2.66 -16.68 2.33
N GLU A 54 -3.01 -15.40 2.46
CA GLU A 54 -4.40 -14.96 2.64
C GLU A 54 -5.18 -14.85 1.31
N ILE A 55 -4.59 -14.29 0.26
CA ILE A 55 -5.29 -14.02 -1.02
C ILE A 55 -5.01 -15.07 -2.10
N GLY A 56 -3.93 -15.82 -1.99
CA GLY A 56 -3.41 -16.68 -3.04
C GLY A 56 -2.77 -15.92 -4.20
N VAL A 57 -2.26 -16.67 -5.19
CA VAL A 57 -1.65 -16.10 -6.41
C VAL A 57 -2.60 -16.01 -7.60
N ASP A 58 -3.72 -16.73 -7.54
CA ASP A 58 -4.73 -16.75 -8.60
C ASP A 58 -5.73 -15.60 -8.44
N MET A 59 -5.51 -14.54 -9.23
CA MET A 59 -6.38 -13.36 -9.22
C MET A 59 -7.68 -13.55 -9.99
N SER A 60 -7.90 -14.68 -10.69
CA SER A 60 -9.17 -14.96 -11.37
C SER A 60 -10.35 -15.10 -10.38
N ARG A 61 -10.05 -15.48 -9.12
CA ARG A 61 -11.00 -15.53 -7.99
C ARG A 61 -11.64 -14.17 -7.70
N PHE A 62 -10.98 -13.08 -8.10
CA PHE A 62 -11.45 -11.72 -7.93
C PHE A 62 -11.60 -11.04 -9.31
N PRO A 63 -12.82 -10.90 -9.84
CA PRO A 63 -13.04 -10.34 -11.18
C PRO A 63 -12.41 -8.96 -11.41
N THR A 64 -12.30 -8.16 -10.35
CA THR A 64 -11.62 -6.86 -10.37
C THR A 64 -10.91 -6.62 -9.03
N HIS A 65 -9.91 -5.74 -9.01
CA HIS A 65 -9.28 -5.26 -7.78
C HIS A 65 -10.28 -4.73 -6.71
N ARG A 66 -11.45 -4.20 -7.13
CA ARG A 66 -12.51 -3.74 -6.21
C ARG A 66 -13.13 -4.88 -5.39
N HIS A 67 -13.24 -6.07 -5.99
CA HIS A 67 -13.75 -7.26 -5.31
C HIS A 67 -12.77 -7.71 -4.23
N LEU A 68 -11.47 -7.73 -4.54
CA LEU A 68 -10.43 -8.01 -3.54
C LEU A 68 -10.44 -6.98 -2.41
N ALA A 69 -10.51 -5.68 -2.72
CA ALA A 69 -10.54 -4.63 -1.70
C ALA A 69 -11.77 -4.71 -0.79
N SER A 70 -12.92 -5.08 -1.35
CA SER A 70 -14.17 -5.32 -0.61
C SER A 70 -14.06 -6.55 0.29
N TRP A 71 -13.52 -7.66 -0.23
CA TRP A 71 -13.29 -8.89 0.52
C TRP A 71 -12.29 -8.68 1.68
N ALA A 72 -11.18 -7.99 1.42
CA ALA A 72 -10.18 -7.64 2.42
C ALA A 72 -10.68 -6.61 3.45
N GLY A 73 -11.86 -5.99 3.24
CA GLY A 73 -12.42 -5.00 4.15
C GLY A 73 -11.65 -3.68 4.20
N ILE A 74 -10.80 -3.38 3.21
CA ILE A 74 -9.96 -2.17 3.18
C ILE A 74 -10.57 -1.01 2.37
N CYS A 75 -11.83 -1.15 1.98
CA CYS A 75 -12.62 -0.08 1.38
C CYS A 75 -13.69 0.46 2.35
N PRO A 76 -14.12 1.73 2.20
CA PRO A 76 -15.26 2.26 2.95
C PRO A 76 -16.53 1.45 2.68
N SER A 77 -17.36 1.20 3.70
CA SER A 77 -18.67 0.58 3.49
C SER A 77 -19.60 1.53 2.74
N ASN A 78 -20.40 0.98 1.82
CA ASN A 78 -21.54 1.69 1.26
C ASN A 78 -22.66 1.77 2.33
N ASN A 79 -22.95 2.97 2.82
CA ASN A 79 -24.04 3.23 3.76
C ASN A 79 -24.99 4.23 3.13
N GLU A 80 -26.04 3.72 2.51
CA GLU A 80 -27.02 4.51 1.77
C GLU A 80 -28.41 4.22 2.32
N SER A 81 -29.19 5.27 2.57
CA SER A 81 -30.58 5.16 2.98
C SER A 81 -31.39 6.24 2.28
N ALA A 82 -32.48 5.86 1.62
CA ALA A 82 -33.37 6.78 0.89
C ALA A 82 -32.59 7.74 -0.06
N GLY A 83 -31.63 7.21 -0.83
CA GLY A 83 -30.82 7.98 -1.78
C GLY A 83 -29.78 8.93 -1.16
N LYS A 84 -29.61 8.91 0.17
CA LYS A 84 -28.58 9.70 0.87
C LYS A 84 -27.41 8.82 1.26
N HIS A 85 -26.21 9.16 0.77
CA HIS A 85 -24.96 8.54 1.21
C HIS A 85 -24.53 9.10 2.57
N LYS A 86 -24.40 8.19 3.54
CA LYS A 86 -23.89 8.47 4.89
C LYS A 86 -22.42 8.03 4.97
N SER A 87 -21.68 8.63 5.91
CA SER A 87 -20.32 8.20 6.21
C SER A 87 -20.31 6.73 6.67
N GLY A 88 -19.57 5.88 5.95
CA GLY A 88 -19.36 4.47 6.31
C GLY A 88 -18.05 4.26 7.06
N LYS A 89 -18.05 3.29 8.00
CA LYS A 89 -16.80 2.71 8.52
C LYS A 89 -16.32 1.61 7.56
N ILE A 90 -15.04 1.25 7.64
CA ILE A 90 -14.54 0.04 6.98
C ILE A 90 -15.26 -1.19 7.56
N ARG A 91 -15.45 -2.21 6.72
CA ARG A 91 -16.02 -3.50 7.16
C ARG A 91 -14.94 -4.34 7.82
N LYS A 92 -15.36 -5.35 8.59
CA LYS A 92 -14.44 -6.38 9.08
C LYS A 92 -14.14 -7.31 7.89
N GLY A 93 -12.92 -7.25 7.38
CA GLY A 93 -12.39 -8.22 6.41
C GLY A 93 -11.43 -9.18 7.08
N ASP A 94 -10.51 -9.75 6.30
CA ASP A 94 -9.46 -10.59 6.86
C ASP A 94 -8.52 -9.78 7.80
N ARG A 95 -8.30 -10.32 9.00
CA ARG A 95 -7.57 -9.60 10.06
C ARG A 95 -6.06 -9.60 9.83
N TRP A 96 -5.53 -10.68 9.26
CA TRP A 96 -4.09 -10.86 9.05
C TRP A 96 -3.61 -10.02 7.88
N LEU A 97 -4.33 -10.08 6.77
CA LEU A 97 -4.15 -9.24 5.59
C LEU A 97 -4.30 -7.76 5.95
N TYR A 98 -5.33 -7.38 6.70
CA TYR A 98 -5.49 -5.99 7.13
C TYR A 98 -4.27 -5.50 7.92
N ARG A 99 -3.80 -6.30 8.89
CA ARG A 99 -2.63 -5.95 9.70
C ARG A 99 -1.37 -5.82 8.84
N ALA A 100 -1.10 -6.80 7.98
CA ALA A 100 0.04 -6.80 7.07
C ALA A 100 0.03 -5.56 6.16
N LEU A 101 -1.12 -5.24 5.54
CA LEU A 101 -1.26 -4.08 4.66
C LEU A 101 -1.04 -2.75 5.41
N ILE A 102 -1.48 -2.64 6.66
CA ILE A 102 -1.25 -1.42 7.46
C ILE A 102 0.23 -1.29 7.85
N GLU A 103 0.89 -2.39 8.21
CA GLU A 103 2.33 -2.39 8.51
C GLU A 103 3.15 -2.00 7.27
N ILE A 104 2.85 -2.60 6.11
CA ILE A 104 3.45 -2.24 4.81
C ILE A 104 3.18 -0.77 4.49
N ALA A 105 1.96 -0.28 4.65
CA ALA A 105 1.64 1.11 4.35
C ALA A 105 2.46 2.08 5.21
N TRP A 106 2.69 1.77 6.49
CA TRP A 106 3.55 2.58 7.35
C TRP A 106 5.01 2.54 6.91
N ALA A 107 5.50 1.40 6.43
CA ALA A 107 6.84 1.29 5.87
C ALA A 107 6.95 2.08 4.56
N ALA A 108 6.00 1.92 3.63
CA ALA A 108 5.97 2.57 2.33
C ALA A 108 5.99 4.09 2.44
N VAL A 109 5.22 4.65 3.37
CA VAL A 109 5.13 6.09 3.62
C VAL A 109 6.40 6.69 4.22
N ARG A 110 7.36 5.89 4.71
CA ARG A 110 8.66 6.43 5.16
C ARG A 110 9.61 6.74 4.00
N THR A 111 9.37 6.15 2.83
CA THR A 111 10.19 6.32 1.63
C THR A 111 9.78 7.59 0.90
N LYS A 112 10.52 8.69 1.13
CA LYS A 112 10.17 10.05 0.68
C LYS A 112 9.97 10.18 -0.84
N GLU A 113 10.71 9.41 -1.63
CA GLU A 113 10.66 9.47 -3.09
C GLU A 113 9.55 8.61 -3.70
N SER A 114 8.76 7.90 -2.88
CA SER A 114 7.70 7.02 -3.36
C SER A 114 6.38 7.73 -3.65
N TYR A 115 5.59 7.13 -4.55
CA TYR A 115 4.19 7.50 -4.79
C TYR A 115 3.35 7.45 -3.49
N PHE A 116 3.58 6.44 -2.65
CA PHE A 116 2.82 6.23 -1.42
C PHE A 116 3.08 7.35 -0.39
N TYR A 117 4.31 7.87 -0.32
CA TYR A 117 4.63 9.04 0.49
C TYR A 117 3.81 10.26 0.04
N ALA A 118 3.83 10.56 -1.26
CA ALA A 118 3.08 11.70 -1.80
C ALA A 118 1.56 11.55 -1.60
N GLN A 119 1.04 10.34 -1.80
CA GLN A 119 -0.37 10.02 -1.56
C GLN A 119 -0.76 10.24 -0.10
N TYR A 120 0.05 9.74 0.84
CA TYR A 120 -0.20 9.89 2.26
C TYR A 120 -0.24 11.36 2.68
N HIS A 121 0.79 12.14 2.34
CA HIS A 121 0.89 13.54 2.76
C HIS A 121 -0.23 14.41 2.20
N ARG A 122 -0.71 14.11 0.98
CA ARG A 122 -1.90 14.75 0.42
C ARG A 122 -3.17 14.42 1.20
N LEU A 123 -3.34 13.17 1.61
CA LEU A 123 -4.56 12.70 2.28
C LEU A 123 -4.61 13.02 3.78
N VAL A 124 -3.47 13.04 4.48
CA VAL A 124 -3.41 13.31 5.93
C VAL A 124 -4.02 14.65 6.28
N ARG A 125 -3.79 15.69 5.48
CA ARG A 125 -4.32 17.04 5.71
C ARG A 125 -5.85 17.09 5.72
N ARG A 126 -6.51 16.21 4.96
CA ARG A 126 -7.98 16.18 4.81
C ARG A 126 -8.65 15.11 5.70
N LEU A 127 -8.03 13.94 5.82
CA LEU A 127 -8.66 12.76 6.42
C LEU A 127 -8.10 12.41 7.81
N GLY A 128 -6.94 12.94 8.18
CA GLY A 128 -6.18 12.56 9.36
C GLY A 128 -5.34 11.28 9.16
N LYS A 129 -4.35 11.08 10.04
CA LYS A 129 -3.31 10.05 9.92
C LYS A 129 -3.86 8.63 9.73
N LYS A 130 -4.82 8.22 10.57
CA LYS A 130 -5.38 6.85 10.57
C LYS A 130 -6.19 6.53 9.31
N LYS A 131 -6.91 7.50 8.74
CA LYS A 131 -7.67 7.26 7.50
C LYS A 131 -6.77 7.34 6.28
N ALA A 132 -5.77 8.21 6.30
CA ALA A 132 -4.79 8.32 5.22
C ALA A 132 -3.98 7.02 5.06
N ILE A 133 -3.55 6.39 6.15
CA ILE A 133 -2.79 5.13 6.05
C ILE A 133 -3.64 3.98 5.49
N VAL A 134 -4.92 3.91 5.86
CA VAL A 134 -5.86 2.92 5.29
C VAL A 134 -6.04 3.15 3.79
N ALA A 135 -6.10 4.41 3.34
CA ALA A 135 -6.18 4.73 1.92
C ALA A 135 -4.92 4.31 1.13
N VAL A 136 -3.73 4.48 1.73
CA VAL A 136 -2.47 3.97 1.16
C VAL A 136 -2.48 2.44 1.10
N ALA A 137 -2.90 1.78 2.19
CA ALA A 137 -3.03 0.33 2.25
C ALA A 137 -4.01 -0.22 1.18
N HIS A 138 -5.11 0.49 0.91
CA HIS A 138 -6.02 0.17 -0.19
C HIS A 138 -5.32 0.30 -1.57
N SER A 139 -4.52 1.35 -1.79
CA SER A 139 -3.73 1.48 -3.02
C SER A 139 -2.67 0.40 -3.17
N LEU A 140 -1.99 0.02 -2.08
CA LEU A 140 -1.04 -1.11 -2.06
C LEU A 140 -1.71 -2.42 -2.46
N LEU A 141 -2.91 -2.71 -1.91
CA LEU A 141 -3.65 -3.92 -2.26
C LEU A 141 -4.03 -3.96 -3.75
N ILE A 142 -4.37 -2.82 -4.34
CA ILE A 142 -4.63 -2.72 -5.79
C ILE A 142 -3.34 -2.98 -6.59
N VAL A 143 -2.21 -2.41 -6.17
CA VAL A 143 -0.91 -2.66 -6.81
C VAL A 143 -0.58 -4.15 -6.77
N ILE A 144 -0.70 -4.80 -5.61
CA ILE A 144 -0.47 -6.24 -5.43
C ILE A 144 -1.38 -7.07 -6.34
N TYR A 145 -2.67 -6.70 -6.46
CA TYR A 145 -3.60 -7.38 -7.37
C TYR A 145 -3.10 -7.37 -8.82
N HIS A 146 -2.61 -6.22 -9.30
CA HIS A 146 -2.08 -6.11 -10.66
C HIS A 146 -0.75 -6.83 -10.84
N ILE A 147 0.14 -6.77 -9.86
CA ILE A 147 1.41 -7.53 -9.86
C ILE A 147 1.14 -9.03 -10.00
N LEU A 148 0.20 -9.58 -9.21
CA LEU A 148 -0.11 -11.00 -9.23
C LEU A 148 -0.90 -11.43 -10.47
N LYS A 149 -1.75 -10.55 -11.01
CA LYS A 149 -2.55 -10.81 -12.21
C LYS A 149 -1.69 -10.77 -13.48
N ASP A 150 -0.90 -9.70 -13.63
CA ASP A 150 -0.16 -9.41 -14.86
C ASP A 150 1.27 -10.00 -14.82
N LYS A 151 1.70 -10.50 -13.65
CA LYS A 151 3.04 -11.10 -13.40
C LYS A 151 4.20 -10.15 -13.68
N VAL A 152 3.97 -8.85 -13.49
CA VAL A 152 4.96 -7.77 -13.71
C VAL A 152 5.46 -7.22 -12.37
N PRO A 153 6.75 -6.88 -12.21
CA PRO A 153 7.22 -6.19 -11.01
C PRO A 153 6.61 -4.79 -10.84
N TYR A 154 6.65 -4.28 -9.61
CA TYR A 154 6.22 -2.92 -9.31
C TYR A 154 7.13 -1.88 -9.99
N HIS A 155 6.52 -0.87 -10.59
CA HIS A 155 7.19 0.31 -11.08
C HIS A 155 6.81 1.53 -10.23
N GLU A 156 7.81 2.17 -9.64
CA GLU A 156 7.60 3.33 -8.78
C GLU A 156 7.32 4.59 -9.63
N LEU A 157 6.21 5.26 -9.34
CA LEU A 157 5.78 6.47 -10.05
C LEU A 157 6.45 7.74 -9.51
N GLY A 158 7.03 7.65 -8.31
CA GLY A 158 7.76 8.73 -7.68
C GLY A 158 6.88 9.73 -6.91
N ALA A 159 7.52 10.53 -6.06
CA ALA A 159 6.85 11.51 -5.21
C ALA A 159 6.18 12.66 -6.00
N ASN A 160 6.70 12.98 -7.19
CA ASN A 160 6.22 14.09 -8.01
C ASN A 160 5.00 13.72 -8.87
N TYR A 161 4.52 12.48 -8.82
CA TYR A 161 3.44 11.99 -9.67
C TYR A 161 2.17 12.89 -9.61
N PHE A 162 1.76 13.31 -8.42
CA PHE A 162 0.56 14.15 -8.27
C PHE A 162 0.76 15.59 -8.77
N ASP A 163 1.99 16.08 -8.75
CA ASP A 163 2.33 17.40 -9.28
C ASP A 163 2.38 17.35 -10.81
N GLN A 164 2.98 16.30 -11.36
CA GLN A 164 3.01 16.02 -12.81
C GLN A 164 1.60 15.93 -13.41
N LEU A 165 0.67 15.27 -12.71
CA LEU A 165 -0.71 15.14 -13.16
C LEU A 165 -1.45 16.48 -13.21
N ASN A 166 -1.07 17.43 -12.36
CA ASN A 166 -1.73 18.74 -12.21
C ASN A 166 -0.88 19.91 -12.72
N LEU A 167 0.15 19.66 -13.55
CA LEU A 167 1.13 20.68 -13.95
C LEU A 167 0.48 21.94 -14.50
N THR A 168 -0.53 21.80 -15.36
CA THR A 168 -1.23 22.93 -15.97
C THR A 168 -1.95 23.79 -14.94
N TYR A 169 -2.63 23.15 -13.99
CA TYR A 169 -3.29 23.83 -12.87
C TYR A 169 -2.27 24.48 -11.94
N LEU A 170 -1.22 23.76 -11.54
CA LEU A 170 -0.16 24.28 -10.67
C LEU A 170 0.54 25.48 -11.29
N LYS A 171 0.92 25.39 -12.57
CA LYS A 171 1.52 26.48 -13.34
C LYS A 171 0.64 27.73 -13.29
N ARG A 172 -0.66 27.61 -13.61
CA ARG A 172 -1.62 28.73 -13.56
C ARG A 172 -1.79 29.28 -12.14
N HIS A 173 -1.90 28.41 -11.14
CA HIS A 173 -2.02 28.82 -9.74
C HIS A 173 -0.82 29.64 -9.29
N HIS A 174 0.41 29.19 -9.59
CA HIS A 174 1.63 29.88 -9.23
C HIS A 174 1.81 31.22 -9.95
N ILE A 175 1.52 31.29 -11.25
CA ILE A 175 1.51 32.57 -12.00
C ILE A 175 0.59 33.56 -11.31
N LYS A 176 -0.67 33.18 -11.09
CA LYS A 176 -1.67 34.06 -10.49
C LYS A 176 -1.24 34.53 -9.09
N ARG A 177 -0.64 33.64 -8.30
CA ARG A 177 -0.16 33.96 -6.95
C ARG A 177 1.00 34.96 -6.97
N LEU A 178 1.93 34.83 -7.91
CA LEU A 178 3.04 35.77 -8.08
C LEU A 178 2.56 37.12 -8.61
N GLU A 179 1.61 37.14 -9.53
CA GLU A 179 0.95 38.36 -10.02
C GLU A 179 0.24 39.11 -8.87
N THR A 180 -0.48 38.39 -7.99
CA THR A 180 -1.11 39.02 -6.81
C THR A 180 -0.11 39.59 -5.81
N LEU A 181 1.13 39.12 -5.83
CA LEU A 181 2.22 39.66 -5.01
C LEU A 181 2.95 40.84 -5.69
N GLY A 182 2.49 41.27 -6.88
CA GLY A 182 3.03 42.42 -7.61
C GLY A 182 4.15 42.10 -8.61
N TYR A 183 4.40 40.81 -8.88
CA TYR A 183 5.42 40.40 -9.85
C TYR A 183 4.82 40.20 -11.25
N LYS A 184 5.49 40.71 -12.28
CA LYS A 184 5.21 40.32 -13.67
C LYS A 184 5.92 38.99 -13.95
N VAL A 185 5.16 37.95 -14.24
CA VAL A 185 5.71 36.59 -14.44
C VAL A 185 5.85 36.28 -15.92
N THR A 186 7.07 36.02 -16.36
CA THR A 186 7.39 35.40 -17.65
C THR A 186 7.98 34.02 -17.39
N LEU A 187 7.46 32.99 -18.08
CA LEU A 187 7.94 31.63 -17.92
C LEU A 187 8.76 31.22 -19.14
N GLU A 188 10.05 31.01 -18.92
CA GLU A 188 10.96 30.45 -19.91
C GLU A 188 11.17 28.97 -19.60
N PRO A 189 11.00 28.06 -20.58
CA PRO A 189 11.34 26.65 -20.38
C PRO A 189 12.85 26.52 -20.23
N LEU A 190 13.31 25.91 -19.13
CA LEU A 190 14.69 25.47 -19.02
C LEU A 190 14.92 24.33 -20.03
N GLU A 191 15.91 24.46 -20.90
CA GLU A 191 16.37 23.36 -21.76
C GLU A 191 16.70 22.17 -20.86
N ALA A 192 16.10 21.01 -21.16
CA ALA A 192 16.27 19.82 -20.36
C ALA A 192 17.76 19.44 -20.32
N ALA A 193 18.35 19.35 -19.12
CA ALA A 193 19.70 18.83 -18.95
C ALA A 193 19.75 17.42 -19.54
N ALA A 194 20.60 17.24 -20.55
CA ALA A 194 20.85 15.98 -21.25
C ALA A 194 21.49 14.92 -20.33
#